data_AF-A0A0M9E441-F1
#
_entry.id   AF-A0A0M9E441-F1
#
_cell.length_a   1.000
_cell.length_b   1.000
_cell.length_c   1.000
_cell.angle_alpha   90.00
_cell.angle_beta   90.00
_cell.angle_gamma   90.00
#
_symmetry.space_group_name_H-M   'P 1'
#
loop_
_entity.id
_entity.type
_entity.pdbx_description
1 polymer ?
#
loop_
_entity_poly.entity_id
_entity_poly.type
_entity_poly.pdbx_seq_one_letter_code
_entity_poly.pdbx_strand_id
1 'polypeptide(L)'
;IYINNPLQLIFGVKGIDPQNNITFDIQYVHNNKSFSIKENLPYTTKNGYRWIPQIPGENIYVQVQAKDDKGNVSEWEKSNTFNIIDYIKKKTEIPSKTYLSSLGKSTNLSSVIISWKKLIYTNNEHNVDKYEIEYADNKNFTGSKSITEVKIPTGNLYEYFDHEIKNLEDNKTYY
;
A
#
# COMPACT_ATOMS: atom_id res chain seq x y z
N ILE A 1 7.65 9.80 22.58
CA ILE A 1 7.63 8.61 21.68
C ILE A 1 7.55 7.36 22.55
N TYR A 2 6.63 6.42 22.31
CA TYR A 2 6.54 5.16 23.08
C TYR A 2 6.75 3.96 22.14
N ILE A 3 7.59 3.01 22.59
CA ILE A 3 7.91 1.78 21.85
C ILE A 3 6.91 0.71 22.30
N ASN A 4 6.10 0.19 21.37
CA ASN A 4 5.12 -0.85 21.64
C ASN A 4 5.46 -2.02 20.72
N ASN A 5 6.06 -3.10 21.28
CA ASN A 5 6.87 -4.12 20.60
C ASN A 5 8.23 -3.61 20.04
N PRO A 6 9.29 -4.45 20.03
CA PRO A 6 10.65 -4.05 19.65
C PRO A 6 10.84 -3.65 18.17
N LEU A 7 9.75 -3.55 17.40
CA LEU A 7 9.77 -3.35 15.95
C LEU A 7 8.95 -2.12 15.48
N GLN A 8 8.30 -1.38 16.40
CA GLN A 8 7.41 -0.29 15.99
C GLN A 8 7.61 0.96 16.85
N LEU A 9 7.74 2.10 16.18
CA LEU A 9 7.69 3.42 16.80
C LEU A 9 6.32 4.04 16.53
N ILE A 10 5.69 4.51 17.60
CA ILE A 10 4.42 5.24 17.54
C ILE A 10 4.69 6.70 17.89
N PHE A 11 4.35 7.58 16.95
CA PHE A 11 4.42 9.03 17.10
C PHE A 11 3.03 9.59 17.39
N GLY A 12 2.85 10.16 18.59
CA GLY A 12 1.68 10.97 18.89
C GLY A 12 1.98 12.42 18.55
N VAL A 13 1.18 13.04 17.67
CA VAL A 13 1.25 14.49 17.46
C VAL A 13 0.08 15.13 18.20
N LYS A 14 0.37 15.99 19.18
CA LYS A 14 -0.67 16.72 19.92
C LYS A 14 -1.11 17.95 19.11
N GLY A 15 -2.42 18.18 19.07
CA GLY A 15 -2.99 19.41 18.51
C GLY A 15 -3.04 19.46 16.98
N ILE A 16 -2.87 18.33 16.28
CA ILE A 16 -3.11 18.26 14.83
C ILE A 16 -4.36 17.44 14.56
N ASP A 17 -5.22 17.97 13.70
CA ASP A 17 -6.38 17.26 13.16
C ASP A 17 -5.89 16.06 12.32
N PRO A 18 -6.26 14.82 12.67
CA PRO A 18 -5.86 13.63 11.94
C PRO A 18 -6.39 13.55 10.50
N GLN A 19 -7.27 14.48 10.07
CA GLN A 19 -7.75 14.57 8.69
C GLN A 19 -6.82 15.35 7.74
N ASN A 20 -5.81 16.06 8.27
CA ASN A 20 -4.85 16.77 7.41
C ASN A 20 -3.79 15.80 6.87
N ASN A 21 -3.35 15.99 5.63
CA ASN A 21 -2.16 15.30 5.14
C ASN A 21 -0.96 15.85 5.93
N ILE A 22 -0.32 14.98 6.71
CA ILE A 22 0.90 15.30 7.44
C ILE A 22 2.02 14.49 6.83
N THR A 23 3.10 15.17 6.47
CA THR A 23 4.37 14.53 6.14
C THR A 23 5.29 14.59 7.35
N PHE A 24 6.03 13.51 7.58
CA PHE A 24 7.03 13.43 8.64
C PHE A 24 8.42 13.48 8.04
N ASP A 25 9.25 14.39 8.52
CA ASP A 25 10.69 14.30 8.35
C ASP A 25 11.22 13.43 9.51
N ILE A 26 11.84 12.30 9.18
CA ILE A 26 12.40 11.37 10.16
C ILE A 26 13.90 11.28 9.92
N GLN A 27 14.68 11.51 10.97
CA GLN A 27 16.12 11.33 10.94
C GLN A 27 16.50 10.25 11.93
N TYR A 28 17.42 9.36 11.54
CA TYR A 28 17.91 8.34 12.44
C TYR A 28 19.41 8.09 12.27
N VAL A 29 20.06 7.72 13.38
CA VAL A 29 21.47 7.34 13.40
C VAL A 29 21.59 5.84 13.62
N HIS A 30 22.38 5.19 12.79
CA HIS A 30 22.71 3.77 12.89
C HIS A 30 24.18 3.56 12.52
N ASN A 31 24.95 2.89 13.38
CA ASN A 31 26.39 2.64 13.19
C ASN A 31 27.17 3.94 12.85
N ASN A 32 26.91 5.02 13.59
CA ASN A 32 27.48 6.36 13.38
C ASN A 32 27.17 7.00 12.02
N LYS A 33 26.25 6.43 11.23
CA LYS A 33 25.75 7.03 9.99
C LYS A 33 24.37 7.63 10.23
N SER A 34 24.16 8.83 9.72
CA SER A 34 22.87 9.51 9.78
C SER A 34 22.09 9.29 8.49
N PHE A 35 20.79 9.06 8.62
CA PHE A 35 19.86 8.85 7.54
C PHE A 35 18.67 9.78 7.70
N SER A 36 18.12 10.25 6.59
CA SER A 36 16.94 11.13 6.57
C SER A 36 15.94 10.58 5.57
N ILE A 37 14.68 10.45 5.99
CA ILE A 37 13.58 10.00 5.16
C ILE A 37 12.38 10.95 5.32
N LYS A 38 11.57 11.04 4.27
CA LYS A 38 10.31 11.77 4.29
C LYS A 38 9.19 10.79 4.03
N GLU A 39 8.28 10.68 4.98
CA GLU A 39 7.24 9.66 4.94
C GLU A 39 5.86 10.27 5.17
N ASN A 40 4.90 9.84 4.34
CA ASN A 40 3.49 10.05 4.61
C ASN A 40 3.00 8.85 5.42
N LEU A 41 3.02 9.00 6.74
CA LEU A 41 2.64 7.91 7.64
C LEU A 41 1.11 7.81 7.73
N PRO A 42 0.52 6.60 7.66
CA PRO A 42 -0.91 6.43 7.85
C PRO A 42 -1.29 6.74 9.30
N TYR A 43 -2.37 7.51 9.49
CA TYR A 43 -2.94 7.71 10.82
C TYR A 43 -3.56 6.41 11.32
N THR A 44 -3.11 5.92 12.48
CA THR A 44 -3.71 4.75 13.11
C THR A 44 -4.79 5.20 14.08
N THR A 45 -5.99 4.61 13.98
CA THR A 45 -7.20 4.93 14.75
C THR A 45 -7.06 4.77 16.27
N LYS A 46 -5.87 4.40 16.76
CA LYS A 46 -5.63 3.99 18.13
C LYS A 46 -4.33 4.54 18.74
N ASN A 47 -3.81 5.69 18.28
CA ASN A 47 -2.83 6.58 18.97
C ASN A 47 -1.69 7.12 18.06
N GLY A 48 -2.00 7.65 16.86
CA GLY A 48 -1.04 8.45 16.08
C GLY A 48 -0.44 7.74 14.88
N TYR A 49 0.77 8.12 14.49
CA TYR A 49 1.45 7.69 13.28
C TYR A 49 2.47 6.59 13.58
N ARG A 50 2.55 5.58 12.70
CA ARG A 50 3.42 4.42 12.91
C ARG A 50 4.56 4.44 11.91
N TRP A 51 5.79 4.32 12.40
CA TRP A 51 6.97 4.08 11.57
C TRP A 51 7.74 2.85 12.03
N ILE A 52 8.25 2.11 11.04
CA ILE A 52 9.03 0.89 11.24
C ILE A 52 10.40 1.14 10.58
N PRO A 53 11.48 1.20 11.35
CA PRO A 53 12.81 1.35 10.79
C PRO A 53 13.17 0.13 9.93
N GLN A 54 13.71 0.34 8.74
CA GLN A 54 14.03 -0.73 7.79
C GLN A 54 15.44 -1.33 7.95
N ILE A 55 16.14 -1.00 9.05
CA ILE A 55 17.54 -1.38 9.26
C ILE A 55 17.69 -1.98 10.66
N PRO A 56 18.12 -3.25 10.81
CA PRO A 56 18.43 -3.82 12.11
C PRO A 56 19.68 -3.16 12.69
N GLY A 57 19.76 -3.05 14.01
CA GLY A 57 20.93 -2.46 14.65
C GLY A 57 20.77 -2.14 16.12
N GLU A 58 21.89 -1.84 16.76
CA GLU A 58 21.95 -1.41 18.15
C GLU A 58 22.13 0.11 18.25
N ASN A 59 21.74 0.69 19.38
CA ASN A 59 21.91 2.10 19.71
C ASN A 59 21.34 3.05 18.65
N ILE A 60 20.19 2.69 18.09
CA ILE A 60 19.48 3.51 17.12
C ILE A 60 18.83 4.68 17.85
N TYR A 61 19.01 5.86 17.29
CA TYR A 61 18.43 7.10 17.78
C TYR A 61 17.63 7.74 16.66
N VAL A 62 16.42 8.22 16.96
CA VAL A 62 15.49 8.79 15.97
C VAL A 62 15.03 10.15 16.45
N GLN A 63 14.88 11.09 15.52
CA GLN A 63 14.12 12.31 15.74
C GLN A 63 13.12 12.52 14.63
N VAL A 64 12.00 13.15 14.95
CA VAL A 64 10.88 13.38 14.05
C VAL A 64 10.33 14.78 14.19
N GLN A 65 9.94 15.40 13.08
CA GLN A 65 9.12 16.60 13.06
C GLN A 65 7.97 16.41 12.06
N ALA A 66 6.84 17.07 12.33
CA ALA A 66 5.67 17.06 11.46
C ALA A 66 5.67 18.31 10.57
N LYS A 67 5.21 18.15 9.32
CA LYS A 67 4.97 19.24 8.39
C LYS A 67 3.55 19.15 7.82
N ASP A 68 2.83 20.27 7.84
CA ASP A 68 1.50 20.36 7.24
C ASP A 68 1.54 20.84 5.77
N ASP A 69 0.41 20.72 5.08
CA ASP A 69 0.24 21.14 3.68
C ASP A 69 0.44 22.64 3.45
N LYS A 70 0.37 23.46 4.51
CA LYS A 70 0.62 24.91 4.45
C LYS A 70 2.09 25.25 4.65
N GLY A 71 2.93 24.24 4.90
CA GLY A 71 4.36 24.39 5.11
C GLY A 71 4.76 24.71 6.55
N ASN A 72 3.84 24.67 7.52
CA ASN A 72 4.17 24.81 8.93
C ASN A 72 4.91 23.56 9.41
N VAL A 73 5.89 23.73 10.29
CA VAL A 73 6.78 22.66 10.77
C VAL A 73 6.81 22.66 12.29
N SER A 74 6.73 21.48 12.91
CA SER A 74 6.89 21.32 14.36
C SER A 74 8.35 21.38 14.80
N GLU A 75 8.60 21.52 16.10
CA GLU A 75 9.93 21.22 16.64
C GLU A 75 10.29 19.74 16.46
N TRP A 76 11.59 19.46 16.49
CA TRP A 76 12.12 18.09 16.48
C TRP A 76 11.87 17.42 17.83
N GLU A 77 11.14 16.31 17.82
CA GLU A 77 10.99 15.42 18.96
C GLU A 77 11.99 14.28 18.85
N LYS A 78 12.69 13.99 19.95
CA LYS A 78 13.80 13.03 20.00
C LYS A 78 13.37 11.76 20.73
N SER A 79 13.78 10.60 20.23
CA SER A 79 13.61 9.33 20.92
C SER A 79 14.72 9.10 21.94
N ASN A 80 14.47 8.21 22.90
CA ASN A 80 15.57 7.52 23.57
C ASN A 80 16.27 6.58 22.58
N THR A 81 17.48 6.14 22.90
CA THR A 81 18.17 5.08 22.14
C THR A 81 17.45 3.74 22.30
N PHE A 82 17.40 2.95 21.23
CA PHE A 82 16.79 1.62 21.22
C PHE A 82 17.51 0.66 20.27
N ASN A 83 17.27 -0.64 20.44
CA ASN A 83 17.85 -1.69 19.61
C ASN A 83 16.75 -2.34 18.74
N ILE A 84 17.10 -2.67 17.50
CA ILE A 84 16.30 -3.44 16.55
C ILE A 84 17.05 -4.74 16.28
N ILE A 85 16.70 -5.76 17.06
CA ILE A 85 17.40 -7.06 17.07
C ILE A 85 16.99 -7.98 15.93
N ASP A 86 15.76 -7.85 15.40
CA ASP A 86 15.24 -8.71 14.33
C ASP A 86 14.56 -7.88 13.24
N TYR A 87 15.30 -7.52 12.20
CA TYR A 87 14.68 -7.05 10.96
C TYR A 87 14.18 -8.25 10.17
N ILE A 88 12.90 -8.60 10.34
CA ILE A 88 12.23 -9.48 9.39
C ILE A 88 12.01 -8.65 8.13
N LYS A 89 12.97 -8.69 7.20
CA LYS A 89 12.77 -8.18 5.85
C LYS A 89 11.47 -8.79 5.34
N LYS A 90 10.46 -7.96 5.07
CA LYS A 90 9.22 -8.43 4.45
C LYS A 90 9.64 -9.20 3.21
N LYS A 91 9.40 -10.50 3.18
CA LYS A 91 9.80 -11.35 2.06
C LYS A 91 9.13 -10.76 0.83
N THR A 92 9.85 -10.66 -0.29
CA THR A 92 9.19 -10.34 -1.56
C THR A 92 8.24 -11.48 -1.85
N GLU A 93 6.96 -11.21 -1.70
CA GLU A 93 5.90 -12.18 -1.82
C GLU A 93 5.31 -12.07 -3.21
N ILE A 94 5.36 -13.18 -3.96
CA ILE A 94 4.76 -13.27 -5.28
C ILE A 94 3.23 -13.31 -5.07
N PRO A 95 2.45 -12.43 -5.75
CA PRO A 95 1.00 -12.48 -5.68
C PRO A 95 0.48 -13.88 -6.01
N SER A 96 -0.53 -14.33 -5.26
CA SER A 96 -1.20 -15.61 -5.57
C SER A 96 -1.93 -15.53 -6.91
N LYS A 97 -2.15 -16.68 -7.54
CA LYS A 97 -2.87 -16.76 -8.82
C LYS A 97 -4.27 -16.13 -8.69
N THR A 98 -4.58 -15.17 -9.56
CA THR A 98 -5.91 -14.57 -9.66
C THR A 98 -6.95 -15.61 -10.07
N TYR A 99 -8.10 -15.58 -9.41
CA TYR A 99 -9.27 -16.36 -9.82
C TYR A 99 -10.27 -15.42 -10.50
N LEU A 100 -10.45 -15.62 -11.81
CA LEU A 100 -11.50 -14.98 -12.58
C LEU A 100 -12.82 -15.72 -12.34
N SER A 101 -13.87 -14.97 -12.11
CA SER A 101 -15.24 -15.45 -11.94
C SER A 101 -16.16 -14.64 -12.83
N SER A 102 -17.35 -15.18 -13.13
CA SER A 102 -18.40 -14.41 -13.81
C SER A 102 -18.03 -13.86 -15.19
N LEU A 103 -17.13 -14.53 -15.92
CA LEU A 103 -16.76 -14.15 -17.28
C LEU A 103 -18.01 -14.09 -18.18
N GLY A 104 -18.37 -12.89 -18.63
CA GLY A 104 -19.52 -12.71 -19.53
C GLY A 104 -20.89 -12.75 -18.85
N LYS A 105 -21.00 -12.39 -17.56
CA LYS A 105 -22.30 -12.38 -16.83
C LYS A 105 -23.40 -11.53 -17.49
N SER A 106 -23.03 -10.53 -18.29
CA SER A 106 -23.95 -9.79 -19.15
C SER A 106 -23.19 -9.13 -20.29
N THR A 107 -23.62 -9.34 -21.52
CA THR A 107 -23.22 -8.54 -22.68
C THR A 107 -24.31 -7.51 -22.94
N ASN A 108 -24.20 -6.34 -22.33
CA ASN A 108 -24.84 -5.18 -22.94
C ASN A 108 -23.97 -4.82 -24.14
N LEU A 109 -24.58 -4.67 -25.32
CA LEU A 109 -23.93 -4.47 -26.63
C LEU A 109 -22.57 -3.76 -26.48
N SER A 110 -21.49 -4.42 -26.90
CA SER A 110 -20.10 -3.93 -26.85
C SER A 110 -19.46 -3.78 -25.46
N SER A 111 -19.88 -4.53 -24.43
CA SER A 111 -19.22 -4.56 -23.12
C SER A 111 -19.16 -5.94 -22.47
N VAL A 112 -18.17 -6.15 -21.60
CA VAL A 112 -18.06 -7.34 -20.74
C VAL A 112 -17.64 -6.95 -19.32
N ILE A 113 -18.28 -7.56 -18.33
CA ILE A 113 -17.88 -7.45 -16.92
C ILE A 113 -17.00 -8.64 -16.56
N ILE A 114 -15.83 -8.34 -16.00
CA ILE A 114 -14.90 -9.33 -15.45
C ILE A 114 -14.85 -9.14 -13.95
N SER A 115 -15.00 -10.25 -13.20
CA SER A 115 -14.97 -10.24 -11.74
C SER A 115 -13.81 -11.06 -11.19
N TRP A 116 -12.99 -10.51 -10.30
CA TRP A 116 -11.96 -11.30 -9.59
C TRP A 116 -11.93 -11.03 -8.10
N LYS A 117 -11.47 -12.02 -7.35
CA LYS A 117 -11.34 -11.90 -5.90
C LYS A 117 -10.08 -11.11 -5.54
N LYS A 118 -10.19 -10.26 -4.51
CA LYS A 118 -9.05 -9.61 -3.87
C LYS A 118 -7.97 -10.63 -3.49
N LEU A 119 -6.74 -10.38 -3.91
CA LEU A 119 -5.58 -11.15 -3.43
C LEU A 119 -5.16 -10.63 -2.06
N ILE A 120 -5.30 -11.47 -1.05
CA ILE A 120 -5.01 -11.15 0.36
C ILE A 120 -4.04 -12.17 0.93
N TYR A 121 -3.12 -11.67 1.75
CA TYR A 121 -2.06 -12.46 2.35
C TYR A 121 -2.42 -13.05 3.73
N THR A 122 -1.55 -13.92 4.27
CA THR A 122 -1.67 -14.62 5.58
C THR A 122 -1.81 -13.70 6.80
N ASN A 123 -1.55 -12.40 6.65
CA ASN A 123 -1.68 -11.38 7.70
C ASN A 123 -2.78 -10.34 7.44
N ASN A 124 -3.70 -10.59 6.50
CA ASN A 124 -4.78 -9.66 6.12
C ASN A 124 -4.32 -8.31 5.55
N GLU A 125 -3.09 -8.23 5.02
CA GLU A 125 -2.57 -7.04 4.34
C GLU A 125 -2.71 -7.14 2.81
N HIS A 126 -2.81 -5.98 2.16
CA HIS A 126 -2.75 -5.86 0.70
C HIS A 126 -1.31 -6.06 0.22
N ASN A 127 -1.12 -6.83 -0.85
CA ASN A 127 0.18 -7.08 -1.47
C ASN A 127 0.09 -7.09 -3.01
N VAL A 128 -0.80 -6.25 -3.56
CA VAL A 128 -0.92 -6.05 -5.01
C VAL A 128 -0.91 -4.54 -5.23
N ASP A 129 0.10 -4.08 -5.95
CA ASP A 129 0.24 -2.65 -6.30
C ASP A 129 -0.71 -2.28 -7.45
N LYS A 130 -0.94 -3.21 -8.38
CA LYS A 130 -1.83 -3.05 -9.53
C LYS A 130 -2.31 -4.38 -10.08
N TYR A 131 -3.50 -4.37 -10.67
CA TYR A 131 -3.95 -5.42 -11.58
C TYR A 131 -3.80 -4.94 -13.03
N GLU A 132 -3.47 -5.86 -13.91
CA GLU A 132 -3.45 -5.67 -15.36
C GLU A 132 -4.43 -6.67 -15.97
N ILE A 133 -5.30 -6.17 -16.85
CA ILE A 133 -6.23 -7.00 -17.62
C ILE A 133 -5.80 -6.93 -19.08
N GLU A 134 -5.53 -8.09 -19.67
CA GLU A 134 -5.28 -8.23 -21.09
C GLU A 134 -6.48 -8.96 -21.72
N TYR A 135 -6.91 -8.50 -22.91
CA TYR A 135 -7.99 -9.14 -23.65
C TYR A 135 -7.75 -9.09 -25.16
N ALA A 136 -8.24 -10.10 -25.88
CA ALA A 136 -8.11 -10.21 -27.33
C ALA A 136 -9.30 -10.93 -27.97
N ASP A 137 -9.51 -10.75 -29.28
CA ASP A 137 -10.51 -11.51 -30.06
C ASP A 137 -9.97 -12.87 -30.55
N ASN A 138 -8.75 -13.22 -30.15
CA ASN A 138 -8.05 -14.43 -30.56
C ASN A 138 -7.33 -15.08 -29.38
N LYS A 139 -7.29 -16.42 -29.39
CA LYS A 139 -6.75 -17.25 -28.29
C LYS A 139 -5.28 -17.03 -27.98
N ASN A 140 -4.54 -16.47 -28.93
CA ASN A 140 -3.09 -16.28 -28.81
C ASN A 140 -2.74 -14.88 -28.30
N PHE A 141 -3.73 -14.03 -28.05
CA PHE A 141 -3.54 -12.65 -27.62
C PHE A 141 -2.68 -11.81 -28.59
N THR A 142 -2.63 -12.18 -29.87
CA THR A 142 -1.95 -11.39 -30.88
C THR A 142 -2.71 -10.08 -31.09
N GLY A 143 -2.03 -8.94 -30.92
CA GLY A 143 -2.68 -7.63 -31.03
C GLY A 143 -3.68 -7.34 -29.90
N SER A 144 -3.47 -7.96 -28.73
CA SER A 144 -4.27 -7.75 -27.54
C SER A 144 -4.31 -6.29 -27.10
N LYS A 145 -5.32 -5.98 -26.27
CA LYS A 145 -5.45 -4.71 -25.58
C LYS A 145 -5.23 -4.93 -24.09
N SER A 146 -4.58 -3.98 -23.44
CA SER A 146 -4.31 -4.04 -22.00
C SER A 146 -4.90 -2.83 -21.28
N ILE A 147 -5.48 -3.10 -20.11
CA ILE A 147 -5.94 -2.09 -19.17
C ILE A 147 -5.01 -2.16 -17.96
N THR A 148 -4.20 -1.13 -17.81
CA THR A 148 -3.32 -0.94 -16.64
C THR A 148 -4.06 -0.12 -15.59
N GLU A 149 -3.75 -0.35 -14.31
CA GLU A 149 -4.22 0.46 -13.18
C GLU A 149 -5.69 0.28 -12.79
N VAL A 150 -6.17 -0.97 -12.75
CA VAL A 150 -7.43 -1.19 -12.03
C VAL A 150 -7.21 -0.88 -10.55
N LYS A 151 -7.87 0.19 -10.07
CA LYS A 151 -7.75 0.71 -8.71
C LYS A 151 -7.78 -0.43 -7.69
N ILE A 152 -6.84 -0.39 -6.75
CA ILE A 152 -6.87 -1.27 -5.58
C ILE A 152 -8.14 -0.97 -4.81
N PRO A 153 -9.00 -1.97 -4.59
CA PRO A 153 -10.30 -1.69 -4.01
C PRO A 153 -10.20 -1.52 -2.50
N THR A 154 -10.81 -0.45 -2.01
CA THR A 154 -11.02 -0.20 -0.58
C THR A 154 -12.20 -1.03 -0.11
N GLY A 155 -11.98 -2.04 0.73
CA GLY A 155 -13.06 -2.96 1.08
C GLY A 155 -12.62 -4.23 1.82
N ASN A 156 -13.59 -5.13 2.02
CA ASN A 156 -13.46 -6.31 2.87
C ASN A 156 -12.46 -7.33 2.31
N LEU A 157 -11.98 -8.23 3.19
CA LEU A 157 -10.91 -9.17 2.86
C LEU A 157 -11.28 -10.21 1.78
N TYR A 158 -12.57 -10.40 1.54
CA TYR A 158 -13.08 -11.45 0.63
C TYR A 158 -13.92 -10.89 -0.50
N GLU A 159 -13.74 -9.61 -0.80
CA GLU A 159 -14.55 -8.92 -1.81
C GLU A 159 -14.12 -9.28 -3.23
N TYR A 160 -15.12 -9.32 -4.10
CA TYR A 160 -14.94 -9.45 -5.55
C TYR A 160 -14.95 -8.06 -6.17
N PHE A 161 -14.17 -7.90 -7.22
CA PHE A 161 -14.05 -6.66 -7.96
C PHE A 161 -14.45 -6.86 -9.38
N ASP A 162 -15.30 -5.95 -9.82
CA ASP A 162 -15.83 -5.95 -11.15
C ASP A 162 -15.15 -4.83 -11.94
N HIS A 163 -14.76 -5.16 -13.15
CA HIS A 163 -14.35 -4.19 -14.14
C HIS A 163 -15.13 -4.41 -15.42
N GLU A 164 -15.72 -3.32 -15.93
CA GLU A 164 -16.47 -3.33 -17.17
C GLU A 164 -15.55 -2.86 -18.30
N ILE A 165 -15.20 -3.77 -19.21
CA ILE A 165 -14.55 -3.44 -20.47
C ILE A 165 -15.64 -2.94 -21.42
N LYS A 166 -15.50 -1.70 -21.90
CA LYS A 166 -16.45 -1.04 -22.80
C LYS A 166 -15.88 -0.91 -24.21
N ASN A 167 -16.75 -0.57 -25.15
CA ASN A 167 -16.40 -0.30 -26.55
C ASN A 167 -15.69 -1.48 -27.22
N LEU A 168 -16.13 -2.71 -26.91
CA LEU A 168 -15.74 -3.88 -27.68
C LEU A 168 -16.18 -3.69 -29.13
N GLU A 169 -15.29 -4.04 -30.05
CA GLU A 169 -15.46 -3.74 -31.49
C GLU A 169 -16.65 -4.48 -32.10
N ASP A 170 -17.01 -5.62 -31.53
CA ASP A 170 -18.13 -6.43 -31.96
C ASP A 170 -18.71 -7.28 -30.79
N ASN A 171 -19.65 -8.15 -31.13
CA ASN A 171 -20.27 -9.10 -30.21
C ASN A 171 -19.65 -10.51 -30.32
N LYS A 172 -18.39 -10.63 -30.74
CA LYS A 172 -17.69 -11.93 -30.81
C LYS A 172 -17.18 -12.38 -29.45
N THR A 173 -16.62 -13.58 -29.45
CA THR A 173 -15.89 -14.12 -28.30
C THR A 173 -14.57 -13.38 -28.11
N TYR A 174 -14.39 -12.82 -26.92
CA TYR A 174 -13.11 -12.30 -26.44
C TYR A 174 -12.48 -13.29 -25.44
N TYR A 175 -11.16 -13.28 -25.38
CA TYR A 175 -10.30 -14.10 -24.51
C TYR A 175 -9.59 -13.24 -23.50
#